data_AF-A0A918PAZ0-F1
#
_entry.id   AF-A0A918PAZ0-F1
#
_cell.length_a   1.000
_cell.length_b   1.000
_cell.length_c   1.000
_cell.angle_alpha   90.00
_cell.angle_beta   90.00
_cell.angle_gamma   90.00
#
_symmetry.space_group_name_H-M   'P 1'
#
loop_
_entity.id
_entity.type
_entity.pdbx_description
1 polymer ?
#
loop_
_entity_poly.entity_id
_entity_poly.type
_entity_poly.pdbx_seq_one_letter_code
_entity_poly.pdbx_strand_id
1 'polypeptide(L)'
;MASREIRKVDFANLEWFDSTFGSTVKLVDGSAWHAAGNDTGGWQWNLLGRPQFADVDGDGHEDAVAGLASSGDMAMGQAWYVWLWRDGRAQQLRVPVVASTRCDRRIESVTAVPHGFEVQAFLFVDGDSCAGGGSVPITYVVGVRDGWPVRLRPQYGPLDTCDPGKLTVALHPQGKPVLYTSPDVRSPTVEPAAHYDALLVDEYAADPALSPELDWVLGIAVSGDRRVCGWARADQVRGAWH
;
A
#
# COMPACT_ATOMS: atom_id res chain seq x y z
N MET A 1 -26.20 3.83 -12.18
CA MET A 1 -25.09 3.63 -13.13
C MET A 1 -24.04 4.65 -12.79
N ALA A 2 -22.78 4.22 -12.62
CA ALA A 2 -21.71 5.15 -12.30
C ALA A 2 -21.38 6.06 -13.49
N SER A 3 -21.03 7.33 -13.23
CA SER A 3 -20.54 8.23 -14.28
C SER A 3 -19.16 7.76 -14.78
N ARG A 4 -18.79 8.06 -16.03
CA ARG A 4 -17.55 7.55 -16.66
C ARG A 4 -16.58 8.66 -17.09
N GLU A 5 -16.70 9.84 -16.48
CA GLU A 5 -15.96 11.03 -16.94
C GLU A 5 -14.44 10.88 -16.80
N ILE A 6 -13.97 10.18 -15.76
CA ILE A 6 -12.53 9.92 -15.56
C ILE A 6 -11.87 9.19 -16.73
N ARG A 7 -12.64 8.45 -17.55
CA ARG A 7 -12.10 7.75 -18.73
C ARG A 7 -11.57 8.69 -19.81
N LYS A 8 -11.95 9.97 -19.77
CA LYS A 8 -11.48 11.02 -20.68
C LYS A 8 -10.19 11.67 -20.20
N VAL A 9 -9.74 11.36 -18.99
CA VAL A 9 -8.52 11.93 -18.40
C VAL A 9 -7.29 11.38 -19.10
N ASP A 10 -6.40 12.29 -19.51
CA ASP A 10 -5.14 11.95 -20.13
C ASP A 10 -4.04 11.75 -19.08
N PHE A 11 -3.98 10.55 -18.51
CA PHE A 11 -2.99 10.14 -17.50
C PHE A 11 -1.54 10.29 -17.98
N ALA A 12 -1.30 10.29 -19.29
CA ALA A 12 0.01 10.45 -19.90
C ALA A 12 0.53 11.90 -19.79
N ASN A 13 -0.35 12.86 -19.53
CA ASN A 13 -0.04 14.28 -19.42
C ASN A 13 -0.47 14.87 -18.07
N LEU A 14 -0.50 14.07 -16.99
CA LEU A 14 -0.80 14.51 -15.62
C LEU A 14 0.44 14.75 -14.76
N GLU A 15 0.24 15.49 -13.68
CA GLU A 15 1.18 15.56 -12.57
C GLU A 15 0.93 14.39 -11.61
N TRP A 16 1.95 13.60 -11.32
CA TRP A 16 1.92 12.42 -10.46
C TRP A 16 2.75 12.65 -9.20
N PHE A 17 2.26 12.20 -8.06
CA PHE A 17 3.08 11.91 -6.89
C PHE A 17 3.65 10.49 -7.00
N ASP A 18 4.97 10.36 -6.85
CA ASP A 18 5.67 9.10 -6.78
C ASP A 18 6.07 8.82 -5.32
N SER A 19 5.42 7.84 -4.69
CA SER A 19 5.71 7.43 -3.33
C SER A 19 7.08 6.76 -3.18
N THR A 20 7.65 6.19 -4.24
CA THR A 20 8.98 5.55 -4.19
C THR A 20 10.08 6.58 -3.91
N PHE A 21 9.97 7.76 -4.51
CA PHE A 21 10.94 8.85 -4.33
C PHE A 21 10.42 10.02 -3.51
N GLY A 22 9.16 9.97 -3.06
CA GLY A 22 8.52 11.05 -2.30
C GLY A 22 8.42 12.37 -3.08
N SER A 23 8.35 12.30 -4.41
CA SER A 23 8.45 13.47 -5.29
C SER A 23 7.21 13.61 -6.18
N THR A 24 7.05 14.79 -6.78
CA THR A 24 5.99 15.06 -7.76
C THR A 24 6.62 15.25 -9.13
N VAL A 25 6.05 14.63 -10.16
CA VAL A 25 6.56 14.60 -11.52
C VAL A 25 5.46 14.88 -12.52
N LYS A 26 5.72 15.76 -13.49
CA LYS A 26 4.81 16.00 -14.61
C LYS A 26 5.17 15.10 -15.78
N LEU A 27 4.28 14.18 -16.14
CA LEU A 27 4.44 13.40 -17.36
C LEU A 27 4.09 14.26 -18.59
N VAL A 28 4.80 14.00 -19.67
CA VAL A 28 4.52 14.48 -21.03
C VAL A 28 4.53 13.26 -21.93
N ASP A 29 3.41 13.00 -22.60
CA ASP A 29 3.21 11.83 -23.47
C ASP A 29 3.58 10.49 -22.80
N GLY A 30 3.31 10.39 -21.49
CA GLY A 30 3.46 9.16 -20.72
C GLY A 30 4.82 8.97 -20.09
N SER A 31 5.73 9.93 -20.25
CA SER A 31 7.08 9.86 -19.68
C SER A 31 7.51 11.17 -19.05
N ALA A 32 8.45 11.09 -18.12
CA ALA A 32 9.19 12.24 -17.61
C ALA A 32 10.64 11.84 -17.36
N TRP A 33 11.52 12.83 -17.39
CA TRP A 33 12.94 12.65 -17.16
C TRP A 33 13.50 13.82 -16.36
N HIS A 34 14.31 13.51 -15.36
CA HIS A 34 15.16 14.45 -14.66
C HIS A 34 16.61 14.09 -14.97
N ALA A 35 17.35 15.03 -15.57
CA ALA A 35 18.76 14.82 -15.90
C ALA A 35 19.60 14.61 -14.64
N ALA A 36 20.67 13.82 -14.80
CA ALA A 36 21.66 13.65 -13.75
C ALA A 36 22.25 15.00 -13.34
N GLY A 37 22.27 15.27 -12.04
CA GLY A 37 23.05 16.38 -11.48
C GLY A 37 24.47 15.93 -11.14
N ASN A 38 25.30 16.84 -10.61
CA ASN A 38 26.66 16.49 -10.18
C ASN A 38 26.67 15.39 -9.09
N ASP A 39 25.60 15.31 -8.28
CA ASP A 39 25.51 14.42 -7.11
C ASP A 39 24.35 13.40 -7.19
N THR A 40 23.60 13.37 -8.30
CA THR A 40 22.45 12.45 -8.46
C THR A 40 22.46 11.81 -9.84
N GLY A 41 22.22 10.50 -9.89
CA GLY A 41 21.89 9.82 -11.14
C GLY A 41 20.64 10.42 -11.78
N GLY A 42 20.53 10.33 -13.10
CA GLY A 42 19.31 10.74 -13.80
C GLY A 42 18.13 9.83 -13.43
N TRP A 43 16.93 10.40 -13.46
CA TRP A 43 15.69 9.72 -13.11
C TRP A 43 14.71 9.73 -14.28
N GLN A 44 13.99 8.63 -14.45
CA GLN A 44 12.95 8.44 -15.45
C GLN A 44 11.66 7.98 -14.80
N TRP A 45 10.55 8.44 -15.34
CA TRP A 45 9.21 7.95 -15.04
C TRP A 45 8.50 7.57 -16.32
N ASN A 46 7.73 6.49 -16.27
CA ASN A 46 6.89 6.04 -17.39
C ASN A 46 5.55 5.54 -16.88
N LEU A 47 4.48 5.89 -17.59
CA LEU A 47 3.16 5.33 -17.37
C LEU A 47 3.18 3.81 -17.64
N LEU A 48 2.60 3.03 -16.74
CA LEU A 48 2.50 1.57 -16.85
C LEU A 48 1.14 1.15 -17.35
N GLY A 49 1.14 0.33 -18.40
CA GLY A 49 -0.06 -0.31 -18.92
C GLY A 49 -1.16 0.69 -19.30
N ARG A 50 -2.40 0.21 -19.29
CA ARG A 50 -3.59 1.05 -19.49
C ARG A 50 -4.30 1.23 -18.14
N PRO A 51 -4.79 2.43 -17.82
CA PRO A 51 -5.63 2.64 -16.65
C PRO A 51 -6.84 1.69 -16.64
N GLN A 52 -7.21 1.20 -15.46
CA GLN A 52 -8.44 0.44 -15.24
C GLN A 52 -9.44 1.31 -14.51
N PHE A 53 -10.73 1.04 -14.67
CA PHE A 53 -11.80 1.91 -14.19
C PHE A 53 -12.85 1.13 -13.37
N ALA A 54 -13.16 1.63 -12.18
CA ALA A 54 -14.18 1.09 -11.28
C ALA A 54 -14.60 2.19 -10.29
N ASP A 55 -15.85 2.15 -9.84
CA ASP A 55 -16.34 2.98 -8.72
C ASP A 55 -15.82 2.37 -7.41
N VAL A 56 -14.69 2.89 -6.90
CA VAL A 56 -13.89 2.25 -5.84
C VAL A 56 -14.24 2.78 -4.45
N ASP A 57 -14.79 4.00 -4.37
CA ASP A 57 -15.26 4.60 -3.14
C ASP A 57 -16.79 4.54 -2.96
N GLY A 58 -17.54 4.18 -4.00
CA GLY A 58 -19.00 3.98 -3.95
C GLY A 58 -19.80 5.27 -4.12
N ASP A 59 -19.19 6.35 -4.61
CA ASP A 59 -19.84 7.65 -4.79
C ASP A 59 -20.70 7.75 -6.06
N GLY A 60 -20.71 6.71 -6.90
CA GLY A 60 -21.45 6.69 -8.16
C GLY A 60 -20.69 7.36 -9.32
N HIS A 61 -19.42 7.65 -9.16
CA HIS A 61 -18.49 8.01 -10.22
C HIS A 61 -17.45 6.89 -10.37
N GLU A 62 -17.08 6.56 -11.60
CA GLU A 62 -15.92 5.69 -11.79
C GLU A 62 -14.65 6.45 -11.44
N ASP A 63 -13.76 5.74 -10.76
CA ASP A 63 -12.39 6.12 -10.50
C ASP A 63 -11.46 5.36 -11.44
N ALA A 64 -10.17 5.68 -11.39
CA ALA A 64 -9.15 4.97 -12.15
C ALA A 64 -8.07 4.41 -11.24
N VAL A 65 -7.47 3.29 -11.65
CA VAL A 65 -6.15 2.88 -11.16
C VAL A 65 -5.18 2.87 -12.33
N ALA A 66 -4.03 3.49 -12.13
CA ALA A 66 -3.01 3.62 -13.16
C ALA A 66 -1.62 3.45 -12.53
N GLY A 67 -0.72 2.80 -13.26
CA GLY A 67 0.62 2.49 -12.78
C GLY A 67 1.66 3.50 -13.24
N LEU A 68 2.68 3.70 -12.42
CA LEU A 68 3.85 4.52 -12.69
C LEU A 68 5.09 3.66 -12.42
N ALA A 69 5.98 3.54 -13.40
CA ALA A 69 7.32 3.04 -13.19
C ALA A 69 8.26 4.21 -13.01
N SER A 70 9.17 4.09 -12.05
CA SER A 70 10.20 5.07 -11.80
C SER A 70 11.55 4.38 -11.67
N SER A 71 12.59 5.00 -12.19
CA SER A 71 13.93 4.40 -12.22
C SER A 71 15.01 5.46 -12.27
N GLY A 72 16.13 5.23 -11.60
CA GLY A 72 17.32 6.05 -11.72
C GLY A 72 18.45 5.48 -10.88
N ASP A 73 19.68 5.64 -11.39
CA ASP A 73 20.88 5.00 -10.85
C ASP A 73 20.65 3.48 -10.61
N MET A 74 20.65 3.05 -9.34
CA MET A 74 20.43 1.65 -8.94
C MET A 74 19.02 1.37 -8.42
N ALA A 75 18.17 2.39 -8.35
CA ALA A 75 16.80 2.30 -7.86
C ALA A 75 15.81 2.10 -9.01
N MET A 76 14.89 1.16 -8.82
CA MET A 76 13.71 1.00 -9.65
C MET A 76 12.49 0.82 -8.74
N GLY A 77 11.37 1.39 -9.16
CA GLY A 77 10.09 1.25 -8.50
C GLY A 77 8.97 1.12 -9.51
N GLN A 78 7.91 0.43 -9.12
CA GLN A 78 6.62 0.46 -9.80
C GLN A 78 5.56 0.65 -8.74
N ALA A 79 4.58 1.50 -9.00
CA ALA A 79 3.47 1.71 -8.08
C ALA A 79 2.19 1.98 -8.85
N TRP A 80 1.09 1.41 -8.38
CA TRP A 80 -0.25 1.64 -8.92
C TRP A 80 -1.05 2.51 -7.96
N TYR A 81 -1.64 3.58 -8.47
CA TYR A 81 -2.34 4.57 -7.67
C TYR A 81 -3.79 4.66 -8.08
N VAL A 82 -4.66 4.85 -7.09
CA VAL A 82 -6.04 5.27 -7.36
C VAL A 82 -6.06 6.76 -7.67
N TRP A 83 -6.84 7.11 -8.68
CA TRP A 83 -7.21 8.45 -9.06
C TRP A 83 -8.72 8.59 -8.88
N LEU A 84 -9.13 9.34 -7.88
CA LEU A 84 -10.53 9.57 -7.57
C LEU A 84 -11.13 10.63 -8.49
N TRP A 85 -12.35 10.42 -8.96
CA TRP A 85 -13.09 11.46 -9.70
C TRP A 85 -13.90 12.33 -8.74
N ARG A 86 -13.37 13.49 -8.37
CA ARG A 86 -14.01 14.38 -7.39
C ARG A 86 -14.00 15.82 -7.85
N ASP A 87 -15.14 16.49 -7.72
CA ASP A 87 -15.31 17.89 -8.10
C ASP A 87 -14.94 18.18 -9.56
N GLY A 88 -15.22 17.23 -10.46
CA GLY A 88 -14.91 17.36 -11.89
C GLY A 88 -13.43 17.23 -12.24
N ARG A 89 -12.59 16.73 -11.33
CA ARG A 89 -11.15 16.52 -11.54
C ARG A 89 -10.70 15.15 -11.03
N ALA A 90 -9.67 14.59 -11.67
CA ALA A 90 -8.97 13.43 -11.16
C ALA A 90 -8.02 13.85 -10.02
N GLN A 91 -8.09 13.15 -8.89
CA GLN A 91 -7.27 13.40 -7.70
C GLN A 91 -6.54 12.12 -7.30
N GLN A 92 -5.21 12.12 -7.35
CA GLN A 92 -4.40 10.95 -6.99
C GLN A 92 -4.40 10.72 -5.47
N LEU A 93 -4.60 9.48 -5.05
CA LEU A 93 -4.27 9.04 -3.70
C LEU A 93 -2.75 8.84 -3.58
N ARG A 94 -2.14 9.41 -2.54
CA ARG A 94 -0.68 9.34 -2.33
C ARG A 94 -0.18 7.95 -1.92
N VAL A 95 -1.04 7.15 -1.30
CA VAL A 95 -0.74 5.76 -0.95
C VAL A 95 -1.08 4.88 -2.15
N PRO A 96 -0.10 4.16 -2.73
CA PRO A 96 -0.39 3.25 -3.84
C PRO A 96 -1.17 2.03 -3.35
N VAL A 97 -1.97 1.43 -4.25
CA VAL A 97 -2.69 0.17 -3.96
C VAL A 97 -1.77 -1.03 -3.94
N VAL A 98 -0.67 -0.94 -4.70
CA VAL A 98 0.45 -1.87 -4.68
C VAL A 98 1.68 -1.12 -5.18
N ALA A 99 2.81 -1.37 -4.54
CA ALA A 99 4.11 -0.91 -4.98
C ALA A 99 5.12 -2.05 -4.95
N SER A 100 6.13 -1.92 -5.79
CA SER A 100 7.31 -2.75 -5.81
C SER A 100 8.55 -1.91 -6.05
N THR A 101 9.66 -2.43 -5.57
CA THR A 101 11.02 -2.00 -5.79
C THR A 101 11.80 -3.12 -6.47
N ARG A 102 13.10 -2.95 -6.63
CA ARG A 102 13.97 -3.91 -7.29
C ARG A 102 13.93 -5.34 -6.70
N CYS A 103 13.76 -5.48 -5.38
CA CYS A 103 13.99 -6.74 -4.68
C CYS A 103 12.82 -7.23 -3.83
N ASP A 104 11.64 -6.63 -3.91
CA ASP A 104 10.50 -7.05 -3.10
C ASP A 104 9.49 -7.87 -3.93
N ARG A 105 8.41 -7.26 -4.38
CA ARG A 105 7.22 -7.86 -4.93
C ARG A 105 7.21 -7.70 -6.45
N ARG A 106 6.98 -8.76 -7.19
CA ARG A 106 6.59 -8.64 -8.60
C ARG A 106 5.09 -8.39 -8.68
N ILE A 107 4.69 -7.27 -9.28
CA ILE A 107 3.29 -7.01 -9.60
C ILE A 107 2.96 -7.74 -10.91
N GLU A 108 1.98 -8.64 -10.87
CA GLU A 108 1.55 -9.40 -12.04
C GLU A 108 0.44 -8.68 -12.79
N SER A 109 -0.60 -8.26 -12.08
CA SER A 109 -1.71 -7.52 -12.69
C SER A 109 -2.45 -6.65 -11.69
N VAL A 110 -3.06 -5.59 -12.22
CA VAL A 110 -4.07 -4.78 -11.53
C VAL A 110 -5.25 -4.66 -12.49
N THR A 111 -6.41 -5.18 -12.08
CA THR A 111 -7.58 -5.28 -12.96
C THR A 111 -8.83 -4.72 -12.27
N ALA A 112 -9.72 -4.10 -13.03
CA ALA A 112 -11.00 -3.64 -12.50
C ALA A 112 -11.92 -4.83 -12.19
N VAL A 113 -12.54 -4.80 -11.00
CA VAL A 113 -13.58 -5.73 -10.56
C VAL A 113 -14.76 -4.93 -10.00
N PRO A 114 -15.94 -5.54 -9.79
CA PRO A 114 -17.04 -4.83 -9.15
C PRO A 114 -16.60 -4.23 -7.81
N HIS A 115 -16.80 -2.92 -7.67
CA HIS A 115 -16.48 -2.13 -6.48
C HIS A 115 -14.99 -2.08 -6.08
N GLY A 116 -14.08 -2.28 -7.03
CA GLY A 116 -12.66 -2.03 -6.77
C GLY A 116 -11.68 -2.57 -7.81
N PHE A 117 -10.45 -2.78 -7.37
CA PHE A 117 -9.37 -3.29 -8.21
C PHE A 117 -8.77 -4.55 -7.61
N GLU A 118 -8.74 -5.64 -8.39
CA GLU A 118 -8.03 -6.85 -8.00
C GLU A 118 -6.54 -6.69 -8.33
N VAL A 119 -5.71 -6.90 -7.32
CA VAL A 119 -4.26 -6.91 -7.43
C VAL A 119 -3.77 -8.35 -7.34
N GLN A 120 -2.96 -8.75 -8.30
CA GLN A 120 -2.20 -10.00 -8.28
C GLN A 120 -0.72 -9.65 -8.22
N ALA A 121 -0.02 -10.16 -7.21
CA ALA A 121 1.40 -9.89 -6.98
C ALA A 121 2.07 -11.07 -6.28
N PHE A 122 3.38 -11.00 -6.10
CA PHE A 122 4.17 -11.99 -5.37
C PHE A 122 4.79 -11.34 -4.12
N LEU A 123 4.72 -12.00 -2.97
CA LEU A 123 5.45 -11.61 -1.77
C LEU A 123 6.88 -12.13 -1.83
N PHE A 124 7.80 -11.31 -1.31
CA PHE A 124 9.18 -11.69 -1.05
C PHE A 124 9.29 -12.39 0.29
N VAL A 125 9.68 -13.66 0.28
CA VAL A 125 9.93 -14.47 1.47
C VAL A 125 11.39 -14.88 1.56
N ASP A 126 11.77 -15.41 2.72
CA ASP A 126 13.16 -15.80 2.96
C ASP A 126 13.59 -16.91 2.00
N GLY A 127 14.75 -16.71 1.37
CA GLY A 127 15.26 -17.58 0.31
C GLY A 127 14.93 -17.12 -1.11
N ASP A 128 14.03 -16.12 -1.28
CA ASP A 128 13.85 -15.49 -2.57
C ASP A 128 15.12 -14.73 -2.99
N SER A 129 15.43 -14.79 -4.27
CA SER A 129 16.46 -13.93 -4.85
C SER A 129 15.85 -12.61 -5.30
N CYS A 130 16.59 -11.52 -5.18
CA CYS A 130 16.16 -10.22 -5.69
C CYS A 130 15.77 -10.30 -7.19
N ALA A 131 16.44 -11.15 -7.99
CA ALA A 131 16.11 -11.34 -9.39
C ALA A 131 14.76 -12.07 -9.64
N GLY A 132 14.25 -12.79 -8.64
CA GLY A 132 12.99 -13.55 -8.73
C GLY A 132 11.73 -12.72 -8.48
N GLY A 133 11.83 -11.62 -7.71
CA GLY A 133 10.70 -10.74 -7.41
C GLY A 133 9.61 -11.36 -6.53
N GLY A 134 10.00 -12.27 -5.64
CA GLY A 134 9.09 -12.97 -4.73
C GLY A 134 8.54 -14.29 -5.30
N SER A 135 8.24 -15.25 -4.42
CA SER A 135 7.73 -16.57 -4.80
C SER A 135 6.32 -16.89 -4.31
N VAL A 136 5.79 -16.16 -3.34
CA VAL A 136 4.46 -16.46 -2.76
C VAL A 136 3.39 -15.60 -3.43
N PRO A 137 2.47 -16.17 -4.24
CA PRO A 137 1.43 -15.38 -4.88
C PRO A 137 0.44 -14.84 -3.85
N ILE A 138 0.03 -13.60 -4.05
CA ILE A 138 -1.04 -12.94 -3.30
C ILE A 138 -2.05 -12.33 -4.25
N THR A 139 -3.31 -12.40 -3.85
CA THR A 139 -4.42 -11.76 -4.54
C THR A 139 -5.32 -11.08 -3.53
N TYR A 140 -5.65 -9.82 -3.79
CA TYR A 140 -6.55 -9.05 -2.95
C TYR A 140 -7.30 -8.01 -3.77
N VAL A 141 -8.44 -7.57 -3.25
CA VAL A 141 -9.24 -6.52 -3.88
C VAL A 141 -9.16 -5.26 -3.05
N VAL A 142 -8.87 -4.16 -3.71
CA VAL A 142 -8.69 -2.84 -3.11
C VAL A 142 -9.92 -1.97 -3.37
N GLY A 143 -10.33 -1.30 -2.31
CA GLY A 143 -11.37 -0.27 -2.26
C GLY A 143 -10.81 1.05 -1.78
N VAL A 144 -11.65 2.08 -1.70
CA VAL A 144 -11.33 3.32 -1.00
C VAL A 144 -12.37 3.59 0.08
N ARG A 145 -11.90 3.95 1.28
CA ARG A 145 -12.75 4.32 2.42
C ARG A 145 -12.17 5.57 3.06
N ASP A 146 -12.99 6.61 3.20
CA ASP A 146 -12.60 7.88 3.79
C ASP A 146 -11.34 8.51 3.16
N GLY A 147 -11.14 8.28 1.86
CA GLY A 147 -9.96 8.75 1.12
C GLY A 147 -8.71 7.88 1.24
N TRP A 148 -8.80 6.73 1.90
CA TRP A 148 -7.70 5.77 2.05
C TRP A 148 -7.92 4.53 1.19
N PRO A 149 -6.89 4.05 0.48
CA PRO A 149 -6.99 2.75 -0.16
C PRO A 149 -6.95 1.66 0.92
N VAL A 150 -7.86 0.70 0.83
CA VAL A 150 -8.03 -0.37 1.82
C VAL A 150 -8.21 -1.71 1.14
N ARG A 151 -7.78 -2.78 1.79
CA ARG A 151 -8.12 -4.13 1.34
C ARG A 151 -9.59 -4.40 1.67
N LEU A 152 -10.38 -4.79 0.68
CA LEU A 152 -11.77 -5.23 0.84
C LEU A 152 -11.90 -6.75 0.96
N ARG A 153 -11.06 -7.48 0.20
CA ARG A 153 -11.07 -8.95 0.13
C ARG A 153 -9.63 -9.49 0.05
N PRO A 154 -9.37 -10.72 0.56
CA PRO A 154 -10.32 -11.65 1.16
C PRO A 154 -10.85 -11.23 2.54
N GLN A 155 -10.11 -10.37 3.24
CA GLN A 155 -10.50 -9.78 4.51
C GLN A 155 -10.28 -8.27 4.47
N TYR A 156 -11.12 -7.54 5.17
CA TYR A 156 -10.95 -6.11 5.33
C TYR A 156 -9.69 -5.81 6.16
N GLY A 157 -8.88 -4.83 5.73
CA GLY A 157 -7.64 -4.52 6.44
C GLY A 157 -6.65 -3.66 5.64
N PRO A 158 -5.38 -3.64 6.07
CA PRO A 158 -4.34 -2.90 5.37
C PRO A 158 -4.01 -3.52 4.00
N LEU A 159 -3.40 -2.70 3.14
CA LEU A 159 -2.82 -3.19 1.88
C LEU A 159 -1.55 -4.01 2.13
N ASP A 160 -0.79 -3.67 3.17
CA ASP A 160 0.32 -4.46 3.66
C ASP A 160 -0.15 -5.86 4.08
N THR A 161 0.60 -6.87 3.67
CA THR A 161 0.28 -8.24 4.01
C THR A 161 0.94 -8.62 5.32
N CYS A 162 0.14 -8.98 6.31
CA CYS A 162 0.63 -9.65 7.50
C CYS A 162 0.99 -11.11 7.16
N ASP A 163 2.27 -11.37 6.93
CA ASP A 163 2.79 -12.71 6.65
C ASP A 163 2.96 -13.50 7.95
N PRO A 164 2.16 -14.57 8.20
CA PRO A 164 2.27 -15.35 9.43
C PRO A 164 3.60 -16.11 9.56
N GLY A 165 4.37 -16.28 8.47
CA GLY A 165 5.72 -16.85 8.52
C GLY A 165 6.77 -15.89 9.10
N LYS A 166 6.53 -14.56 9.01
CA LYS A 166 7.43 -13.52 9.52
C LYS A 166 6.96 -12.94 10.85
N LEU A 167 5.66 -12.78 11.00
CA LEU A 167 5.03 -12.20 12.19
C LEU A 167 4.83 -13.26 13.26
N THR A 168 5.88 -13.53 14.03
CA THR A 168 5.96 -14.65 14.98
C THR A 168 6.22 -14.22 16.42
N VAL A 169 6.72 -13.01 16.65
CA VAL A 169 7.03 -12.52 18.00
C VAL A 169 5.78 -11.94 18.64
N ALA A 170 5.39 -12.47 19.79
CA ALA A 170 4.19 -12.04 20.50
C ALA A 170 4.48 -10.81 21.38
N LEU A 171 3.80 -9.71 21.10
CA LEU A 171 3.62 -8.61 22.04
C LEU A 171 2.29 -8.81 22.78
N HIS A 172 2.22 -8.43 24.06
CA HIS A 172 1.01 -8.57 24.89
C HIS A 172 0.48 -7.19 25.31
N PRO A 173 -0.41 -6.58 24.50
CA PRO A 173 -0.97 -5.26 24.79
C PRO A 173 -1.67 -5.24 26.16
N GLN A 174 -1.35 -4.25 26.99
CA GLN A 174 -1.99 -4.09 28.30
C GLN A 174 -3.41 -3.50 28.20
N GLY A 175 -3.72 -2.85 27.08
CA GLY A 175 -4.97 -2.16 26.82
C GLY A 175 -5.80 -2.80 25.71
N LYS A 176 -6.69 -1.99 25.13
CA LYS A 176 -7.45 -2.33 23.92
C LYS A 176 -6.84 -1.56 22.73
N PRO A 177 -5.83 -2.12 22.04
CA PRO A 177 -5.26 -1.43 20.89
C PRO A 177 -6.31 -1.23 19.79
N VAL A 178 -6.10 -0.20 18.97
CA VAL A 178 -6.89 0.04 17.77
C VAL A 178 -6.05 -0.37 16.57
N LEU A 179 -6.63 -1.17 15.68
CA LEU A 179 -5.98 -1.57 14.44
C LEU A 179 -6.46 -0.68 13.30
N TYR A 180 -5.51 -0.21 12.50
CA TYR A 180 -5.72 0.72 11.38
C TYR A 180 -5.33 0.07 10.04
N THR A 181 -5.93 0.53 8.95
CA THR A 181 -5.61 0.05 7.58
C THR A 181 -4.32 0.66 7.04
N SER A 182 -3.76 1.67 7.70
CA SER A 182 -2.48 2.32 7.35
C SER A 182 -1.82 2.85 8.62
N PRO A 183 -0.50 3.16 8.62
CA PRO A 183 0.20 3.75 9.76
C PRO A 183 -0.14 5.24 9.96
N ASP A 184 -1.44 5.56 10.06
CA ASP A 184 -1.97 6.89 10.30
C ASP A 184 -3.31 6.77 11.06
N VAL A 185 -3.47 7.52 12.14
CA VAL A 185 -4.70 7.51 12.97
C VAL A 185 -5.93 8.05 12.24
N ARG A 186 -5.72 8.75 11.11
CA ARG A 186 -6.79 9.23 10.23
C ARG A 186 -7.24 8.17 9.22
N SER A 187 -6.51 7.05 9.11
CA SER A 187 -6.93 5.94 8.26
C SER A 187 -8.08 5.16 8.91
N PRO A 188 -8.90 4.47 8.12
CA PRO A 188 -9.95 3.62 8.65
C PRO A 188 -9.42 2.59 9.67
N THR A 189 -10.21 2.34 10.70
CA THR A 189 -9.93 1.25 11.64
C THR A 189 -10.33 -0.08 11.01
N VAL A 190 -9.52 -1.12 11.16
CA VAL A 190 -9.86 -2.49 10.76
C VAL A 190 -11.08 -2.98 11.52
N GLU A 191 -11.13 -2.67 12.82
CA GLU A 191 -12.25 -2.95 13.72
C GLU A 191 -12.19 -2.03 14.97
N PRO A 192 -13.29 -1.93 15.74
CA PRO A 192 -13.28 -1.20 17.00
C PRO A 192 -12.20 -1.71 17.98
N ALA A 193 -11.74 -0.83 18.88
CA ALA A 193 -10.78 -1.18 19.92
C ALA A 193 -11.20 -2.44 20.70
N ALA A 194 -10.33 -3.45 20.75
CA ALA A 194 -10.62 -4.75 21.34
C ALA A 194 -9.46 -5.26 22.20
N HIS A 195 -9.74 -6.25 23.05
CA HIS A 195 -8.68 -7.00 23.72
C HIS A 195 -8.18 -8.11 22.80
N TYR A 196 -6.87 -8.28 22.77
CA TYR A 196 -6.19 -9.36 22.06
C TYR A 196 -5.25 -10.07 23.02
N ASP A 197 -5.13 -11.38 22.88
CA ASP A 197 -4.21 -12.21 23.67
C ASP A 197 -2.76 -11.87 23.33
N ALA A 198 -2.51 -11.58 22.05
CA ALA A 198 -1.22 -11.12 21.55
C ALA A 198 -1.38 -10.30 20.25
N LEU A 199 -0.37 -9.49 19.94
CA LEU A 199 -0.09 -8.98 18.60
C LEU A 199 1.20 -9.65 18.10
N LEU A 200 1.09 -10.47 17.07
CA LEU A 200 2.25 -11.11 16.45
C LEU A 200 2.90 -10.15 15.46
N VAL A 201 4.19 -9.91 15.64
CA VAL A 201 4.99 -8.94 14.88
C VAL A 201 6.30 -9.58 14.43
N ASP A 202 7.03 -8.92 13.53
CA ASP A 202 8.39 -9.35 13.19
C ASP A 202 9.38 -9.01 14.32
N GLU A 203 10.55 -9.65 14.32
CA GLU A 203 11.56 -9.48 15.36
C GLU A 203 12.05 -8.02 15.50
N TYR A 204 12.14 -7.29 14.39
CA TYR A 204 12.64 -5.91 14.39
C TYR A 204 11.60 -4.97 15.00
N ALA A 205 10.33 -5.19 14.68
CA ALA A 205 9.21 -4.45 15.23
C ALA A 205 8.89 -4.82 16.69
N ALA A 206 9.37 -5.95 17.19
CA ALA A 206 9.23 -6.33 18.59
C ALA A 206 10.22 -5.60 19.51
N ASP A 207 11.44 -5.32 19.02
CA ASP A 207 12.53 -4.76 19.82
C ASP A 207 12.60 -3.22 19.70
N PRO A 208 12.25 -2.47 20.77
CA PRO A 208 12.35 -1.01 20.76
C PRO A 208 13.79 -0.48 20.63
N ALA A 209 14.81 -1.29 20.95
CA ALA A 209 16.21 -0.89 20.79
C ALA A 209 16.65 -0.97 19.32
N LEU A 210 16.06 -1.87 18.53
CA LEU A 210 16.29 -1.97 17.09
C LEU A 210 15.44 -0.96 16.31
N SER A 211 14.27 -0.61 16.82
CA SER A 211 13.32 0.27 16.14
C SER A 211 12.72 1.37 17.05
N PRO A 212 13.55 2.22 17.67
CA PRO A 212 13.08 3.27 18.57
C PRO A 212 12.24 4.35 17.86
N GLU A 213 12.41 4.51 16.56
CA GLU A 213 11.69 5.47 15.71
C GLU A 213 10.38 4.94 15.14
N LEU A 214 10.06 3.66 15.29
CA LEU A 214 8.82 3.10 14.77
C LEU A 214 7.64 3.46 15.68
N ASP A 215 6.88 4.46 15.27
CA ASP A 215 5.59 4.84 15.90
C ASP A 215 4.46 3.84 15.63
N TRP A 216 4.64 2.97 14.64
CA TRP A 216 3.63 2.06 14.12
C TRP A 216 4.20 0.66 13.93
N VAL A 217 3.38 -0.34 14.25
CA VAL A 217 3.72 -1.75 14.15
C VAL A 217 2.63 -2.46 13.36
N LEU A 218 3.00 -3.08 12.23
CA LEU A 218 2.12 -3.99 11.50
C LEU A 218 2.14 -5.34 12.21
N GLY A 219 0.97 -5.92 12.46
CA GLY A 219 0.90 -7.21 13.13
C GLY A 219 -0.39 -7.98 12.91
N ILE A 220 -0.37 -9.25 13.34
CA ILE A 220 -1.54 -10.12 13.43
C ILE A 220 -2.03 -10.12 14.87
N ALA A 221 -3.13 -9.44 15.13
CA ALA A 221 -3.78 -9.48 16.43
C ALA A 221 -4.52 -10.81 16.61
N VAL A 222 -4.31 -11.46 17.75
CA VAL A 222 -4.82 -12.81 18.06
C VAL A 222 -5.80 -12.73 19.23
N SER A 223 -6.97 -13.34 19.09
CA SER A 223 -7.93 -13.53 20.18
C SER A 223 -8.59 -14.91 20.04
N GLY A 224 -8.18 -15.87 20.86
CA GLY A 224 -8.45 -17.29 20.63
C GLY A 224 -7.99 -17.72 19.23
N ASP A 225 -8.91 -18.28 18.44
CA ASP A 225 -8.64 -18.71 17.06
C ASP A 225 -8.71 -17.56 16.02
N ARG A 226 -9.20 -16.37 16.44
CA ARG A 226 -9.35 -15.22 15.54
C ARG A 226 -8.01 -14.55 15.29
N ARG A 227 -7.76 -14.19 14.03
CA ARG A 227 -6.58 -13.46 13.58
C ARG A 227 -7.00 -12.24 12.75
N VAL A 228 -6.46 -11.07 13.07
CA VAL A 228 -6.78 -9.80 12.39
C VAL A 228 -5.49 -9.08 12.03
N CYS A 229 -5.32 -8.75 10.76
CA CYS A 229 -4.16 -7.98 10.29
C CYS A 229 -4.42 -6.48 10.40
N GLY A 230 -3.48 -5.72 10.93
CA GLY A 230 -3.60 -4.25 11.01
C GLY A 230 -2.36 -3.55 11.55
N TRP A 231 -2.33 -2.24 11.35
CA TRP A 231 -1.34 -1.35 11.95
C TRP A 231 -1.81 -0.92 13.34
N ALA A 232 -0.97 -1.08 14.35
CA ALA A 232 -1.19 -0.56 15.69
C ALA A 232 -0.15 0.51 16.03
N ARG A 233 -0.49 1.44 16.92
CA ARG A 233 0.50 2.36 17.47
C ARG A 233 1.46 1.59 18.40
N ALA A 234 2.75 1.86 18.27
CA ALA A 234 3.78 1.13 19.01
C ALA A 234 3.61 1.23 20.53
N ASP A 235 3.21 2.40 21.03
CA ASP A 235 2.92 2.66 22.45
C ASP A 235 1.72 1.87 23.00
N GLN A 236 0.79 1.45 22.15
CA GLN A 236 -0.35 0.61 22.55
C GLN A 236 0.01 -0.85 22.75
N VAL A 237 1.09 -1.31 22.12
CA VAL A 237 1.37 -2.76 21.97
C VAL A 237 2.70 -3.19 22.56
N ARG A 238 3.71 -2.32 22.60
CA ARG A 238 5.03 -2.65 23.14
C ARG A 238 5.08 -2.64 24.68
N GLY A 239 4.06 -2.10 25.35
CA GLY A 239 4.09 -1.91 26.81
C GLY A 239 5.25 -1.02 27.26
N ALA A 240 5.19 -0.52 28.49
CA ALA A 240 6.41 0.00 29.10
C ALA A 240 7.26 -1.22 29.46
N TRP A 241 8.33 -1.47 28.70
CA TRP A 241 9.38 -2.40 29.10
C TRP A 241 9.96 -1.84 30.42
N HIS A 242 9.51 -2.39 31.55
CA HIS A 242 10.03 -2.08 32.88
C HIS A 242 10.81 -3.27 33.41
#